data_AF-A0A1I7UFX1-F1
#
_entry.id   AF-A0A1I7UFX1-F1
#
_cell.length_a   1.000
_cell.length_b   1.000
_cell.length_c   1.000
_cell.angle_alpha   90.00
_cell.angle_beta   90.00
_cell.angle_gamma   90.00
#
_symmetry.space_group_name_H-M   'P 1'
#
loop_
_entity.id
_entity.type
_entity.pdbx_description
1 polymer ?
#
loop_
_entity_poly.entity_id
_entity_poly.type
_entity_poly.pdbx_seq_one_letter_code
_entity_poly.pdbx_strand_id
1 'polypeptide(L)'
;MERNSFPKIPIGTIGRIGGWYFTMRRKIDVETLYGPFIITSSSKPAIKFRVTFDIAIKNGEPPLPQVYPTWAGPIHGPTGSQFTVDDYLDERNGYLTNGGFIVEYGFQIEGILSPDDIWTFNYYD
;
A
#
# COMPACT_ATOMS: atom_id res chain seq x y z
N MET A 1 -10.93 24.35 5.62
CA MET A 1 -10.71 22.97 6.11
C MET A 1 -9.59 22.40 5.26
N GLU A 2 -8.35 22.43 5.76
CA GLU A 2 -7.19 21.93 5.01
C GLU A 2 -7.42 20.46 4.64
N ARG A 3 -7.25 20.14 3.36
CA ARG A 3 -7.27 18.77 2.87
C ARG A 3 -5.99 18.12 3.40
N ASN A 4 -6.06 17.52 4.60
CA ASN A 4 -5.03 16.64 5.16
C ASN A 4 -4.89 15.41 4.27
N SER A 5 -4.23 15.63 3.13
CA SER A 5 -3.92 14.64 2.12
C SER A 5 -2.53 14.19 2.48
N PHE A 6 -2.36 12.92 2.86
CA PHE A 6 -1.02 12.37 3.02
C PHE A 6 -0.26 12.53 1.69
N PRO A 7 1.05 12.82 1.75
CA PRO A 7 1.84 13.00 0.54
C PRO A 7 1.80 11.74 -0.32
N LYS A 8 1.96 11.93 -1.63
CA LYS A 8 2.23 10.85 -2.58
C LYS A 8 3.74 10.75 -2.74
N ILE A 9 4.32 9.69 -2.24
CA ILE A 9 5.75 9.41 -2.34
C ILE A 9 5.98 8.59 -3.61
N PRO A 10 6.74 9.08 -4.61
CA PRO A 10 6.93 8.36 -5.86
C PRO A 10 7.74 7.08 -5.64
N ILE A 11 7.20 5.96 -6.11
CA ILE A 11 7.90 4.67 -6.18
C ILE A 11 8.57 4.53 -7.56
N GLY A 12 7.92 5.04 -8.60
CA GLY A 12 8.43 5.01 -9.98
C GLY A 12 7.72 3.96 -10.83
N THR A 13 8.52 3.06 -11.43
CA THR A 13 8.04 2.05 -12.39
C THR A 13 8.22 0.66 -11.81
N ILE A 14 7.17 -0.16 -11.85
CA ILE A 14 7.18 -1.56 -11.40
C ILE A 14 6.46 -2.38 -12.46
N GLY A 15 7.03 -3.53 -12.86
CA GLY A 15 6.45 -4.38 -13.91
C GLY A 15 6.17 -3.63 -15.22
N ARG A 16 7.05 -2.69 -15.60
CA ARG A 16 6.93 -1.79 -16.78
C ARG A 16 5.71 -0.84 -16.73
N ILE A 17 5.01 -0.76 -15.60
CA ILE A 17 3.91 0.18 -15.37
C ILE A 17 4.49 1.34 -14.56
N GLY A 18 4.45 2.55 -15.14
CA GLY A 18 4.96 3.76 -14.51
C GLY A 18 3.92 4.46 -13.63
N GLY A 19 4.40 5.38 -12.80
CA GLY A 19 3.57 6.29 -12.02
C GLY A 19 3.00 5.68 -10.75
N TRP A 20 3.72 4.75 -10.12
CA TRP A 20 3.38 4.24 -8.80
C TRP A 20 3.78 5.22 -7.70
N TYR A 21 2.92 5.35 -6.70
CA TYR A 21 3.10 6.18 -5.52
C TYR A 21 2.68 5.40 -4.27
N PHE A 22 3.43 5.59 -3.20
CA PHE A 22 3.02 5.24 -1.86
C PHE A 22 2.29 6.43 -1.21
N THR A 23 1.24 6.16 -0.45
CA THR A 23 0.51 7.16 0.33
C THR A 23 -0.23 6.50 1.49
N MET A 24 -0.93 7.28 2.32
CA MET A 24 -1.90 6.74 3.26
C MET A 24 -3.31 6.97 2.73
N ARG A 25 -4.12 5.93 2.75
CA ARG A 25 -5.51 5.99 2.36
C ARG A 25 -6.39 6.16 3.59
N ARG A 26 -7.26 7.16 3.54
CA ARG A 26 -8.39 7.28 4.45
C ARG A 26 -9.55 6.42 3.96
N LYS A 27 -10.09 5.57 4.81
CA LYS A 27 -11.35 4.85 4.60
C LYS A 27 -12.35 5.36 5.65
N ILE A 28 -13.53 5.77 5.20
CA ILE A 28 -14.63 6.16 6.09
C ILE A 28 -15.54 4.94 6.20
N ASP A 29 -15.66 4.40 7.41
CA ASP A 29 -16.58 3.32 7.78
C ASP A 29 -17.44 3.81 8.96
N VAL A 30 -17.75 2.97 9.94
CA VAL A 30 -18.25 3.43 11.27
C VAL A 30 -17.27 4.40 11.92
N GLU A 31 -15.96 4.13 11.79
CA GLU A 31 -14.87 5.01 12.22
C GLU A 31 -13.98 5.37 11.02
N THR A 32 -13.18 6.43 11.17
CA THR A 32 -12.23 6.83 10.13
C THR A 32 -10.93 6.06 10.31
N LEU A 33 -10.63 5.20 9.34
CA LEU A 33 -9.44 4.36 9.33
C LEU A 33 -8.39 4.90 8.36
N TYR A 34 -7.13 4.73 8.73
CA TYR A 34 -5.96 5.12 7.94
C TYR A 34 -4.99 3.95 7.80
N GLY A 35 -4.52 3.70 6.58
CA GLY A 35 -3.53 2.65 6.32
C GLY A 35 -2.70 2.93 5.07
N PRO A 36 -1.54 2.27 4.95
CA PRO A 36 -0.66 2.43 3.81
C PRO A 36 -1.32 1.92 2.53
N PHE A 37 -1.01 2.59 1.43
CA PHE A 37 -1.66 2.37 0.16
C PHE A 37 -0.69 2.65 -0.99
N ILE A 38 -0.62 1.71 -1.94
CA ILE A 38 0.10 1.94 -3.19
C ILE A 38 -0.92 2.21 -4.30
N ILE A 39 -0.76 3.34 -4.97
CA ILE A 39 -1.64 3.81 -6.04
C ILE A 39 -0.82 4.08 -7.30
N THR A 40 -1.43 3.89 -8.46
CA THR A 40 -0.93 4.50 -9.70
C THR A 40 -1.93 5.52 -10.23
N SER A 41 -1.42 6.63 -10.77
CA SER A 41 -2.24 7.62 -11.48
C SER A 41 -2.59 7.18 -12.91
N SER A 42 -1.92 6.13 -13.41
CA SER A 42 -2.10 5.62 -14.76
C SER A 42 -3.24 4.62 -14.81
N SER A 43 -4.00 4.62 -15.92
CA SER A 43 -4.74 3.42 -16.29
C SER A 43 -3.74 2.27 -16.41
N LYS A 44 -4.06 1.12 -15.83
CA LYS A 44 -3.22 -0.07 -15.85
C LYS A 44 -4.05 -1.28 -16.26
N PRO A 45 -3.43 -2.29 -16.89
CA PRO A 45 -4.05 -3.60 -17.05
C PRO A 45 -4.37 -4.21 -15.68
N ALA A 46 -5.20 -5.25 -15.69
CA ALA A 46 -5.40 -6.08 -14.53
C ALA A 46 -4.04 -6.73 -14.16
N ILE A 47 -3.66 -6.66 -12.89
CA ILE A 47 -2.38 -7.20 -12.42
C ILE A 47 -2.59 -8.19 -11.29
N LYS A 48 -1.75 -9.24 -11.28
CA LYS A 48 -1.52 -10.11 -10.15
C LYS A 48 -0.26 -9.64 -9.46
N PHE A 49 -0.31 -9.44 -8.16
CA PHE A 49 0.83 -8.90 -7.44
C PHE A 49 0.93 -9.48 -6.03
N ARG A 50 2.12 -9.31 -5.47
CA ARG A 50 2.46 -9.52 -4.08
C ARG A 50 2.77 -8.17 -3.45
N VAL A 51 2.19 -7.92 -2.29
CA VAL A 51 2.47 -6.71 -1.52
C VAL A 51 2.72 -7.10 -0.07
N THR A 52 3.60 -6.37 0.58
CA THR A 52 3.79 -6.38 2.03
C THR A 52 3.74 -4.94 2.53
N PHE A 53 3.07 -4.73 3.65
CA PHE A 53 3.11 -3.48 4.39
C PHE A 53 3.38 -3.81 5.85
N ASP A 54 4.33 -3.09 6.41
CA ASP A 54 4.66 -3.17 7.82
C ASP A 54 4.81 -1.77 8.37
N ILE A 55 4.14 -1.48 9.49
CA ILE A 55 4.25 -0.22 10.20
C ILE A 55 5.15 -0.49 11.39
N ALA A 56 6.35 0.08 11.37
CA ALA A 56 7.35 -0.18 12.39
C ALA A 56 6.86 0.30 13.76
N ILE A 57 6.90 -0.60 14.74
CA ILE A 57 6.58 -0.32 16.14
C ILE A 57 7.88 -0.10 16.91
N LYS A 58 7.95 0.94 17.72
CA LYS A 58 9.11 1.20 18.58
C LYS A 58 9.32 0.03 19.55
N ASN A 59 10.45 -0.67 19.41
CA ASN A 59 10.88 -1.83 20.22
C ASN A 59 10.09 -3.15 20.01
N GLY A 60 9.32 -3.28 18.94
CA GLY A 60 8.63 -4.52 18.59
C GLY A 60 9.37 -5.33 17.53
N GLU A 61 9.13 -6.65 17.48
CA GLU A 61 9.40 -7.40 16.25
C GLU A 61 8.45 -6.89 15.15
N PRO A 62 8.94 -6.66 13.93
CA PRO A 62 8.09 -6.30 12.81
C PRO A 62 6.97 -7.34 12.66
N PRO A 63 5.68 -6.94 12.63
CA PRO A 63 4.62 -7.90 12.34
C PRO A 63 4.91 -8.62 11.03
N LEU A 64 4.65 -9.93 11.01
CA LEU A 64 4.91 -10.74 9.82
C LEU A 64 4.29 -10.08 8.58
N PRO A 65 5.07 -9.90 7.49
CA PRO A 65 4.60 -9.20 6.32
C PRO A 65 3.32 -9.87 5.81
N GLN A 66 2.21 -9.13 5.80
CA GLN A 66 0.97 -9.64 5.24
C GLN A 66 1.10 -9.67 3.73
N VAL A 67 1.24 -10.89 3.20
CA VAL A 67 1.25 -11.15 1.76
C VAL A 67 -0.19 -11.30 1.29
N TYR A 68 -0.67 -10.33 0.52
CA TYR A 68 -1.96 -10.44 -0.16
C TYR A 68 -1.74 -10.82 -1.62
N PRO A 69 -1.93 -12.10 -2.03
CA PRO A 69 -2.12 -12.42 -3.42
C PRO A 69 -3.48 -11.83 -3.81
N THR A 70 -3.46 -10.73 -4.54
CA THR A 70 -4.70 -10.06 -4.92
C THR A 70 -4.64 -9.59 -6.35
N TRP A 71 -5.85 -9.40 -6.89
CA TRP A 71 -6.08 -8.93 -8.24
C TRP A 71 -6.62 -7.51 -8.14
N ALA A 72 -5.88 -6.55 -8.68
CA ALA A 72 -6.40 -5.20 -8.83
C ALA A 72 -6.90 -5.01 -10.25
N GLY A 73 -8.19 -4.70 -10.37
CA GLY A 73 -8.72 -4.05 -11.56
C GLY A 73 -8.03 -2.69 -11.80
N PRO A 74 -8.28 -2.05 -12.95
CA PRO A 74 -7.54 -0.88 -13.41
C PRO A 74 -7.46 0.28 -12.40
N ILE A 75 -8.44 0.38 -11.50
CA ILE A 75 -8.69 1.53 -10.62
C ILE A 75 -8.25 1.26 -9.17
N HIS A 76 -7.88 0.01 -8.82
CA HIS A 76 -7.56 -0.36 -7.43
C HIS A 76 -6.06 -0.57 -7.23
N GLY A 77 -5.61 -0.46 -5.99
CA GLY A 77 -4.24 -0.71 -5.56
C GLY A 77 -4.24 -1.42 -4.21
N PRO A 78 -3.11 -1.97 -3.77
CA PRO A 78 -3.06 -2.64 -2.48
C PRO A 78 -3.12 -1.68 -1.32
N THR A 79 -3.87 -2.09 -0.29
CA THR A 79 -3.96 -1.39 1.00
C THR A 79 -3.45 -2.32 2.09
N GLY A 80 -2.65 -1.81 3.02
CA GLY A 80 -2.23 -2.56 4.21
C GLY A 80 -3.24 -2.46 5.35
N SER A 81 -2.84 -2.93 6.52
CA SER A 81 -3.61 -2.81 7.76
C SER A 81 -4.03 -1.36 8.01
N GLN A 82 -5.26 -1.19 8.48
CA GLN A 82 -5.85 0.12 8.73
C GLN A 82 -6.15 0.26 10.21
N PHE A 83 -5.82 1.42 10.76
CA PHE A 83 -6.01 1.74 12.17
C PHE A 83 -6.72 3.08 12.33
N THR A 84 -7.36 3.29 13.46
CA THR A 84 -7.96 4.59 13.79
C THR A 84 -6.88 5.62 14.10
N VAL A 85 -7.24 6.90 14.12
CA VAL A 85 -6.31 7.95 14.58
C VAL A 85 -5.91 7.69 16.04
N ASP A 86 -6.86 7.27 16.87
CA ASP A 86 -6.62 7.00 18.29
C ASP A 86 -5.62 5.86 18.47
N ASP A 87 -5.69 4.81 17.65
CA ASP A 87 -4.71 3.71 17.67
C ASP A 87 -3.30 4.18 17.34
N TYR A 88 -3.14 5.07 16.34
CA TYR A 88 -1.83 5.62 16.01
C TYR A 88 -1.30 6.56 17.10
N LEU A 89 -2.18 7.33 17.75
CA LEU A 89 -1.83 8.30 18.78
C LEU A 89 -1.60 7.66 20.16
N ASP A 90 -2.11 6.46 20.42
CA ASP A 90 -1.84 5.76 21.68
C ASP A 90 -0.37 5.33 21.74
N GLU A 91 0.39 6.01 22.61
CA GLU A 91 1.82 5.73 22.84
C GLU A 91 2.09 4.28 23.26
N ARG A 92 1.10 3.59 23.84
CA ARG A 92 1.20 2.17 24.22
C ARG A 92 1.31 1.25 23.02
N ASN A 93 0.75 1.66 21.87
CA ASN A 93 0.82 0.91 20.62
C ASN A 93 2.15 1.11 19.89
N GLY A 94 2.88 2.20 20.19
CA GLY A 94 4.26 2.40 19.72
C GLY A 94 4.42 2.70 18.22
N TYR A 95 3.35 3.01 17.49
CA TYR A 95 3.39 3.32 16.06
C TYR A 95 4.07 4.66 15.73
N LEU A 96 3.90 5.67 16.58
CA LEU A 96 4.47 7.00 16.38
C LEU A 96 5.80 7.16 17.11
N THR A 97 6.83 7.54 16.35
CA THR A 97 8.13 7.97 16.86
C THR A 97 8.42 9.38 16.38
N ASN A 98 8.54 10.33 17.31
CA ASN A 98 8.77 11.75 17.02
C ASN A 98 7.72 12.38 16.08
N GLY A 99 6.45 11.99 16.23
CA GLY A 99 5.35 12.53 15.43
C GLY A 99 5.27 11.98 13.99
N GLY A 100 6.11 11.02 13.62
CA GLY A 100 6.00 10.25 12.39
C GLY A 100 5.88 8.76 12.66
N PHE A 101 5.43 7.99 11.67
CA PHE A 101 5.51 6.54 11.66
C PHE A 101 6.36 6.11 10.46
N ILE A 102 7.00 4.94 10.59
CA ILE A 102 7.80 4.35 9.51
C ILE A 102 6.97 3.22 8.92
N VAL A 103 6.84 3.21 7.59
CA VAL A 103 6.23 2.09 6.87
C VAL A 103 7.27 1.46 5.98
N GLU A 104 7.51 0.18 6.20
CA GLU A 104 8.24 -0.68 5.29
C GLU A 104 7.26 -1.36 4.33
N TYR A 105 7.62 -1.44 3.05
CA TYR A 105 6.75 -2.07 2.07
C TYR A 105 7.55 -2.79 0.99
N GLY A 106 6.97 -3.88 0.51
CA GLY A 106 7.41 -4.59 -0.69
C GLY A 106 6.26 -4.64 -1.68
N PHE A 107 6.54 -4.41 -2.96
CA PHE A 107 5.52 -4.49 -4.01
C PHE A 107 6.12 -5.11 -5.28
N GLN A 108 5.57 -6.24 -5.68
CA GLN A 108 6.03 -7.04 -6.81
C GLN A 108 4.84 -7.39 -7.70
N ILE A 109 4.96 -7.15 -9.00
CA ILE A 109 3.96 -7.58 -9.99
C ILE A 109 4.35 -8.96 -10.50
N GLU A 110 3.55 -9.98 -10.16
CA GLU A 110 3.77 -11.37 -10.57
C GLU A 110 3.22 -11.64 -11.98
N GLY A 111 2.17 -10.92 -12.39
CA GLY A 111 1.60 -11.07 -13.71
C GLY A 111 0.72 -9.92 -14.15
N ILE A 112 0.52 -9.84 -15.46
CA ILE A 112 -0.25 -8.80 -16.14
C ILE A 112 -1.24 -9.51 -17.08
N LEU A 113 -2.52 -9.14 -17.00
CA LEU A 113 -3.56 -9.60 -17.90
C LEU A 113 -3.60 -8.71 -19.14
N SER A 114 -3.37 -9.29 -20.32
CA SER A 114 -3.50 -8.57 -21.59
C SER A 114 -4.98 -8.25 -21.89
N PRO A 115 -5.26 -7.35 -22.85
CA PRO A 115 -6.62 -7.11 -23.32
C PRO A 115 -7.33 -8.33 -23.93
N ASP A 116 -6.57 -9.35 -24.34
CA ASP A 116 -7.08 -10.62 -24.90
C ASP A 116 -7.29 -11.70 -23.83
N ASP A 117 -7.32 -11.31 -22.54
CA ASP A 117 -7.47 -12.18 -21.37
C ASP A 117 -6.36 -13.25 -21.20
N ILE A 118 -5.16 -12.96 -21.72
CA ILE A 118 -3.99 -13.83 -21.57
C ILE A 118 -3.06 -13.28 -20.47
N TRP A 119 -2.77 -14.12 -19.47
CA TRP A 119 -1.80 -13.78 -18.41
C TRP A 119 -0.36 -13.90 -18.91
N THR A 120 0.40 -12.81 -18.74
CA THR A 120 1.85 -12.81 -18.85
C THR A 120 2.44 -12.72 -17.45
N PHE A 121 3.32 -13.65 -17.08
CA PHE A 121 3.98 -13.66 -15.78
C PHE A 121 5.38 -13.08 -15.89
N ASN A 122 5.74 -12.20 -14.96
CA ASN A 122 7.11 -11.68 -14.88
C ASN A 122 7.96 -12.72 -14.16
N TYR A 123 8.79 -13.43 -14.93
CA TYR A 123 9.77 -14.37 -14.38
C TYR A 123 11.13 -13.70 -14.06
N TYR A 124 11.31 -12.42 -14.41
CA TYR A 124 12.61 -11.73 -14.41
C TYR A 124 12.68 -10.46 -13.55
N ASP A 125 11.77 -10.29 -12.57
CA ASP A 125 11.89 -9.27 -11.52
C ASP A 125 12.40 -9.92 -10.22
#